data_AF-X1ZYD9-F1
#
_entry.id   AF-X1ZYD9-F1
#
_cell.length_a   1.000
_cell.length_b   1.000
_cell.length_c   1.000
_cell.angle_alpha   90.00
_cell.angle_beta   90.00
_cell.angle_gamma   90.00
#
_symmetry.space_group_name_H-M   'P 1'
#
loop_
_entity.id
_entity.type
_entity.pdbx_description
1 polymer ?
#
loop_
_entity_poly.entity_id
_entity_poly.type
_entity_poly.pdbx_seq_one_letter_code
_entity_poly.pdbx_strand_id
1 'polypeptide(L)'
;MEDDGSSFTFWEFDGWENIPLNVGLRQPNVTHVHSLRRLMPNAKIVVLLRNPIERLYSHYCALKRDVINVRDFHERARYGVEKLNHCFHSNGVRQCAFDTKIHEDL
;
A
#
# COMPACT_ATOMS: atom_id res chain seq x y z
N MET A 1 -24.83 -8.59 -1.88
CA MET A 1 -23.50 -8.43 -1.26
C MET A 1 -22.65 -7.85 -2.37
N GLU A 2 -22.63 -6.52 -2.48
CA GLU A 2 -21.76 -5.84 -3.43
C GLU A 2 -20.34 -5.99 -2.92
N ASP A 3 -19.51 -6.62 -3.75
CA ASP A 3 -18.07 -6.55 -3.67
C ASP A 3 -17.69 -5.11 -4.04
N ASP A 4 -16.98 -4.37 -3.17
CA ASP A 4 -16.40 -3.10 -3.62
C ASP A 4 -15.12 -3.35 -4.44
N GLY A 5 -14.60 -4.59 -4.46
CA GLY A 5 -13.42 -5.03 -5.22
C GLY A 5 -12.18 -4.18 -4.94
N SER A 6 -12.23 -3.39 -3.86
CA SER A 6 -11.45 -2.19 -3.71
C SER A 6 -10.05 -2.55 -3.24
N SER A 7 -9.03 -2.05 -3.94
CA SER A 7 -7.65 -2.24 -3.50
C SER A 7 -7.38 -1.62 -2.12
N PHE A 8 -8.20 -0.63 -1.72
CA PHE A 8 -8.05 0.10 -0.48
C PHE A 8 -8.17 -0.81 0.75
N THR A 9 -9.04 -1.83 0.72
CA THR A 9 -9.28 -2.70 1.89
C THR A 9 -8.14 -3.67 2.21
N PHE A 10 -7.23 -3.96 1.28
CA PHE A 10 -6.13 -4.89 1.56
C PHE A 10 -4.74 -4.29 1.35
N TRP A 11 -4.62 -3.23 0.55
CA TRP A 11 -3.31 -2.71 0.13
C TRP A 11 -3.00 -1.32 0.66
N GLU A 12 -4.00 -0.54 1.04
CA GLU A 12 -3.81 0.80 1.59
C GLU A 12 -3.90 0.72 3.10
N PHE A 13 -2.74 0.82 3.74
CA PHE A 13 -2.59 0.84 5.19
C PHE A 13 -2.28 2.25 5.68
N ASP A 14 -2.60 3.26 4.88
CA ASP A 14 -2.35 4.65 5.20
C ASP A 14 -3.08 5.01 6.50
N GLY A 15 -2.40 5.77 7.36
CA GLY A 15 -2.94 6.11 8.67
C GLY A 15 -2.93 4.96 9.68
N TRP A 16 -2.17 3.88 9.47
CA TRP A 16 -1.95 2.86 10.52
C TRP A 16 -1.41 3.47 11.82
N GLU A 17 -0.67 4.59 11.73
CA GLU A 17 -0.16 5.39 12.85
C GLU A 17 -1.29 5.99 13.71
N ASN A 18 -2.49 6.18 13.15
CA ASN A 18 -3.66 6.71 13.85
C ASN A 18 -4.34 5.66 14.73
N ILE A 19 -4.00 4.37 14.60
CA ILE A 19 -4.54 3.33 15.46
C ILE A 19 -3.87 3.45 16.83
N PRO A 20 -4.63 3.58 17.94
CA PRO A 20 -4.03 3.79 19.28
C PRO A 20 -2.98 2.74 19.68
N LEU A 21 -3.15 1.50 19.22
CA LEU A 21 -2.22 0.38 19.47
C LEU A 21 -0.90 0.46 18.69
N ASN A 22 -0.77 1.44 17.80
CA ASN A 22 0.40 1.65 16.95
C ASN A 22 1.16 2.95 17.26
N VAL A 23 0.66 3.78 18.17
CA VAL A 23 1.25 5.10 18.47
C VAL A 23 2.70 4.94 18.92
N GLY A 24 3.61 5.68 18.27
CA GLY A 24 5.04 5.69 18.58
C GLY A 24 5.83 4.50 18.02
N LEU A 25 5.19 3.59 17.28
CA LEU A 25 5.88 2.50 16.59
C LEU A 25 6.44 2.96 15.24
N ARG A 26 7.47 2.26 14.74
CA ARG A 26 8.04 2.47 13.39
C ARG A 26 7.37 1.63 12.31
N GLN A 27 6.49 0.74 12.72
CA GLN A 27 5.74 -0.17 11.87
C GLN A 27 4.50 -0.63 12.65
N PRO A 28 3.38 -0.96 12.00
CA PRO A 28 2.15 -1.30 12.70
C PRO A 28 2.34 -2.57 13.53
N ASN A 29 1.83 -2.59 14.75
CA ASN A 29 1.60 -3.82 15.50
C ASN A 29 0.27 -4.44 15.10
N VAL A 30 -0.74 -3.60 14.87
CA VAL A 30 -2.05 -3.98 14.37
C VAL A 30 -2.38 -3.24 13.07
N THR A 31 -3.22 -3.83 12.25
CA THR A 31 -3.77 -3.24 11.03
C THR A 31 -5.28 -3.46 11.03
N HIS A 32 -6.02 -2.81 10.14
CA HIS A 32 -7.46 -3.07 10.01
C HIS A 32 -7.77 -4.54 9.69
N VAL A 33 -6.85 -5.28 9.05
CA VAL A 33 -6.98 -6.73 8.83
C VAL A 33 -7.01 -7.52 10.15
N HIS A 34 -6.29 -7.06 11.18
CA HIS A 34 -6.38 -7.66 12.53
C HIS A 34 -7.78 -7.43 13.12
N SER A 35 -8.37 -6.25 12.91
CA SER A 35 -9.75 -5.95 13.30
C SER A 35 -10.75 -6.85 12.57
N LEU A 36 -10.59 -7.05 11.25
CA LEU A 36 -11.43 -7.95 10.47
C LEU A 36 -11.41 -9.38 11.03
N ARG A 37 -10.22 -9.92 11.34
CA ARG A 37 -10.07 -11.24 11.96
C ARG A 37 -10.76 -11.32 13.32
N ARG A 38 -10.71 -10.26 14.11
CA ARG A 38 -11.32 -10.23 15.46
C ARG A 38 -12.84 -10.17 15.41
N LEU A 39 -13.39 -9.38 14.48
CA LEU A 39 -14.83 -9.16 14.35
C LEU A 39 -15.53 -10.27 13.57
N MET A 40 -14.86 -10.82 12.55
CA MET A 40 -15.40 -11.88 11.69
C MET A 40 -14.43 -13.06 11.62
N PRO A 41 -14.27 -13.84 12.72
CA PRO A 41 -13.27 -14.89 12.81
C PRO A 41 -13.45 -16.02 11.79
N ASN A 42 -14.67 -16.19 11.26
CA ASN A 42 -15.01 -17.21 10.28
C ASN A 42 -15.14 -16.66 8.85
N ALA A 43 -14.80 -15.39 8.61
CA ALA A 43 -14.83 -14.82 7.27
C ALA A 43 -13.83 -15.54 6.35
N LYS A 44 -14.26 -15.81 5.11
CA LYS A 44 -13.38 -16.27 4.05
C LYS A 44 -12.93 -15.06 3.25
N ILE A 45 -11.62 -14.84 3.18
CA ILE A 45 -11.02 -13.75 2.43
C ILE A 45 -10.53 -14.32 1.10
N VAL A 46 -11.02 -13.77 0.00
CA VAL A 46 -10.52 -14.08 -1.35
C VAL A 46 -9.69 -12.89 -1.80
N VAL A 47 -8.41 -13.13 -2.07
CA VAL A 47 -7.48 -12.09 -2.55
C VAL A 47 -7.24 -12.30 -4.03
N LEU A 48 -7.58 -11.28 -4.84
CA LEU A 48 -7.31 -11.27 -6.27
C LEU A 48 -5.99 -10.55 -6.53
N LEU A 49 -5.00 -11.27 -7.06
CA LEU A 49 -3.69 -10.74 -7.42
C LEU A 49 -3.60 -10.54 -8.93
N ARG A 50 -2.97 -9.44 -9.35
CA ARG A 50 -2.70 -9.09 -10.75
C ARG A 50 -1.20 -8.99 -10.97
N ASN A 51 -0.78 -9.02 -12.23
CA ASN A 51 0.60 -8.66 -12.59
C ASN A 51 0.94 -7.28 -11.99
N PRO A 52 2.07 -7.14 -11.26
CA PRO A 52 2.38 -5.92 -10.53
C PRO A 52 2.59 -4.71 -11.46
N ILE A 53 3.14 -4.92 -12.66
CA ILE A 53 3.37 -3.86 -13.64
C ILE A 53 2.04 -3.35 -14.18
N GLU A 54 1.17 -4.26 -14.61
CA GLU A 54 -0.16 -3.90 -15.13
C GLU A 54 -1.02 -3.23 -14.05
N ARG A 55 -0.97 -3.74 -12.82
CA ARG A 55 -1.67 -3.15 -11.69
C ARG A 55 -1.20 -1.73 -11.43
N LEU A 56 0.12 -1.51 -11.35
CA LEU A 56 0.69 -0.20 -11.08
C LEU A 56 0.34 0.81 -12.18
N TYR A 57 0.42 0.40 -13.45
CA TYR A 57 0.04 1.25 -14.58
C TYR A 57 -1.46 1.58 -14.58
N SER A 58 -2.31 0.59 -14.31
CA SER A 58 -3.76 0.79 -14.18
C SER A 58 -4.10 1.77 -13.05
N HIS A 59 -3.40 1.68 -11.91
CA HIS A 59 -3.59 2.58 -10.79
C HIS A 59 -3.10 4.01 -11.12
N TYR A 60 -1.95 4.15 -11.78
CA TYR A 60 -1.46 5.44 -12.30
C TYR A 60 -2.48 6.10 -13.22
N CYS A 61 -3.06 5.35 -14.15
CA CYS A 61 -4.09 5.86 -15.06
C CYS A 61 -5.38 6.25 -14.34
N ALA A 62 -5.77 5.51 -13.30
CA ALA A 62 -6.97 5.82 -12.51
C ALA A 62 -6.82 7.09 -11.67
N LEU A 63 -5.62 7.36 -11.14
CA LEU A 63 -5.35 8.57 -10.36
C LEU A 63 -5.12 9.83 -11.21
N LYS A 64 -4.54 9.67 -12.41
CA LYS A 64 -4.34 10.79 -13.36
C LYS A 64 -5.63 11.10 -14.11
N ARG A 65 -6.35 12.12 -13.65
CA ARG A 65 -7.65 12.53 -14.21
C ARG A 65 -7.58 13.23 -15.57
N ASP A 66 -6.39 13.68 -16.00
CA ASP A 66 -6.23 14.50 -17.20
C ASP A 66 -5.55 13.74 -18.35
N VAL A 67 -4.21 13.64 -18.35
CA VAL A 67 -3.44 13.09 -19.47
C VAL A 67 -2.45 12.04 -18.96
N ILE A 68 -2.58 10.82 -19.48
CA ILE A 68 -1.67 9.70 -19.23
C ILE A 68 -0.34 9.98 -19.94
N ASN A 69 0.77 9.98 -19.20
CA ASN A 69 2.11 10.19 -19.76
C ASN A 69 3.03 9.02 -19.38
N VAL A 70 3.48 8.26 -20.39
CA VAL A 70 4.34 7.08 -20.21
C VAL A 70 5.69 7.43 -19.58
N ARG A 71 6.25 8.61 -19.88
CA ARG A 71 7.51 9.06 -19.28
C ARG A 71 7.33 9.38 -17.80
N ASP A 72 6.25 10.08 -17.44
CA ASP A 72 5.94 10.37 -16.02
C ASP A 72 5.70 9.07 -15.24
N PHE A 73 4.98 8.11 -15.81
CA PHE A 73 4.83 6.78 -15.21
C PHE A 73 6.18 6.10 -14.96
N HIS A 74 7.07 6.08 -15.96
CA HIS A 74 8.39 5.47 -15.85
C HIS A 74 9.23 6.13 -14.75
N GLU A 75 9.31 7.46 -14.73
CA GLU A 75 10.11 8.19 -13.73
C GLU A 75 9.60 7.95 -12.31
N ARG A 76 8.27 7.94 -12.11
CA ARG A 76 7.65 7.63 -10.81
C ARG A 76 7.93 6.20 -10.36
N ALA A 77 7.76 5.23 -11.26
CA ALA A 77 8.04 3.83 -10.97
C ALA A 77 9.52 3.63 -10.60
N ARG A 78 10.44 4.24 -11.37
CA ARG A 78 11.88 4.19 -11.07
C ARG A 78 12.19 4.81 -9.71
N TYR A 79 11.65 6.01 -9.44
CA TYR A 79 11.86 6.72 -8.18
C TYR A 79 11.37 5.94 -6.96
N GLY A 80 10.17 5.35 -7.03
CA GLY A 80 9.63 4.51 -5.97
C GLY A 80 10.47 3.27 -5.68
N VAL A 81 10.94 2.59 -6.73
CA VAL A 81 11.84 1.44 -6.59
C VAL A 81 13.17 1.86 -5.95
N GLU A 82 13.75 2.98 -6.37
CA GLU A 82 15.01 3.49 -5.81
C GLU A 82 14.88 3.86 -4.33
N LYS A 83 13.82 4.57 -3.93
CA LYS A 83 13.52 4.91 -2.54
C LYS A 83 13.36 3.68 -1.66
N LEU A 84 12.58 2.69 -2.11
CA LEU A 84 12.39 1.43 -1.38
C LEU A 84 13.70 0.67 -1.25
N ASN A 85 14.46 0.55 -2.34
CA ASN A 85 15.77 -0.10 -2.31
C ASN A 85 16.71 0.60 -1.33
N HIS A 86 16.79 1.93 -1.34
CA HIS A 86 17.59 2.69 -0.37
C HIS A 86 17.17 2.38 1.07
N CYS A 87 15.86 2.31 1.36
CA CYS A 87 15.37 1.95 2.69
C CYS A 87 15.77 0.52 3.08
N PHE A 88 15.67 -0.44 2.16
CA PHE A 88 16.02 -1.85 2.41
C PHE A 88 17.49 -2.07 2.77
N HIS A 89 18.41 -1.15 2.42
CA HIS A 89 19.81 -1.25 2.82
C HIS A 89 20.02 -1.09 4.34
N SER A 90 19.14 -0.32 4.99
CA SER A 90 19.32 0.08 6.39
C SER A 90 18.21 -0.42 7.32
N ASN A 91 17.08 -0.88 6.76
CA ASN A 91 15.90 -1.29 7.53
C ASN A 91 15.31 -2.59 6.98
N GLY A 92 14.50 -3.26 7.79
CA GLY A 92 13.75 -4.43 7.33
C GLY A 92 12.66 -4.05 6.31
N VAL A 93 12.38 -4.97 5.37
CA VAL A 93 11.36 -4.79 4.32
C VAL A 93 10.02 -4.29 4.88
N ARG A 94 9.58 -4.86 6.01
CA ARG A 94 8.33 -4.48 6.65
C ARG A 94 8.32 -3.03 7.12
N GLN A 95 9.40 -2.55 7.72
CA GLN A 95 9.49 -1.17 8.17
C GLN A 95 9.38 -0.22 6.98
N CYS A 96 10.12 -0.48 5.91
CA CYS A 96 10.05 0.33 4.68
C CYS A 96 8.68 0.29 4.01
N ALA A 97 7.98 -0.85 4.04
CA ALA A 97 6.64 -0.98 3.49
C ALA A 97 5.60 -0.12 4.23
N PHE A 98 5.81 0.17 5.52
CA PHE A 98 4.90 0.96 6.35
C PHE A 98 5.44 2.36 6.69
N ASP A 99 6.59 2.76 6.15
CA ASP A 99 7.17 4.07 6.40
C ASP A 99 6.41 5.12 5.59
N THR A 100 5.56 5.88 6.28
CA THR A 100 4.68 6.90 5.68
C THR A 100 5.48 8.00 4.97
N LYS A 101 6.69 8.32 5.44
CA LYS A 101 7.56 9.33 4.84
C LYS A 101 8.11 8.89 3.48
N ILE A 102 8.28 7.59 3.26
CA ILE A 102 8.72 7.08 1.96
C ILE A 102 7.59 7.20 0.93
N HIS A 103 6.34 7.05 1.38
CA HIS A 103 5.16 7.03 0.51
C HIS A 103 4.56 8.42 0.25
N GLU A 104 4.77 9.40 1.13
CA GLU A 104 4.34 10.81 0.94
C GLU A 104 4.92 11.46 -0.33
N ASP A 105 6.07 10.99 -0.81
CA ASP A 105 6.80 11.53 -1.97
C ASP A 105 6.46 10.84 -3.32
N LEU A 106 5.62 9.80 -3.33
CA LEU A 106 5.35 8.95 -4.52
C LEU A 106 4.09 9.39 -5.31
#